data_AF-A0A3B8W8G7-F1
#
_entry.id   AF-A0A3B8W8G7-F1
#
_cell.length_a   1.000
_cell.length_b   1.000
_cell.length_c   1.000
_cell.angle_alpha   90.00
_cell.angle_beta   90.00
_cell.angle_gamma   90.00
#
_symmetry.space_group_name_H-M   'P 1'
#
loop_
_entity.id
_entity.type
_entity.pdbx_description
1 polymer ?
#
loop_
_entity_poly.entity_id
_entity_poly.type
_entity_poly.pdbx_seq_one_letter_code
_entity_poly.pdbx_strand_id
1 'polypeptide(L)'
;MNNISQATKMGYDGRIKLAEASNAEYNEIAFSSAEDKIPSIAYFGGEVGVGTGTIVSKRDPTPAETHTGDRAVSLNTNNSTFIYKSNGIKSGKAYRASVWTNSLNTRIYHRINGGAEVLSSAPTTAMRVGNWYLLHQTINTPATAITSFEVGVKSISGSVLVDDFRFQPSQASMVCYVYDPLDFEYAPAATTFTRYEYVLDNDHLFTRSEYNERGMLVRTAIESIKYNGVKLVSENKNYYKRFYTNP
;
A
#
# COMPACT_ATOMS: atom_id res chain seq x y z
N MET A 1 -4.37 24.33 -22.76
CA MET A 1 -4.53 22.97 -22.21
C MET A 1 -3.80 22.94 -20.88
N ASN A 2 -4.49 22.68 -19.78
CA ASN A 2 -3.81 22.45 -18.50
C ASN A 2 -3.22 21.03 -18.55
N ASN A 3 -1.89 20.91 -18.54
CA ASN A 3 -1.17 19.63 -18.54
C ASN A 3 -1.41 18.90 -17.21
N ILE A 4 -2.56 18.23 -17.08
CA ILE A 4 -2.87 17.36 -15.94
C ILE A 4 -2.30 15.98 -16.26
N SER A 5 -1.21 15.61 -15.61
CA SER A 5 -0.57 14.30 -15.77
C SER A 5 -1.40 13.20 -15.10
N GLN A 6 -1.39 12.01 -15.69
CA GLN A 6 -1.88 10.77 -15.09
C GLN A 6 -0.73 9.75 -15.06
N ALA A 7 -0.65 8.98 -13.99
CA ALA A 7 0.38 7.97 -13.82
C ALA A 7 -0.21 6.66 -13.30
N THR A 8 0.40 5.55 -13.70
CA THR A 8 0.00 4.20 -13.29
C THR A 8 1.25 3.41 -12.90
N LYS A 9 1.22 2.76 -11.73
CA LYS A 9 2.25 1.80 -11.32
C LYS A 9 1.74 0.39 -11.52
N MET A 10 2.60 -0.45 -12.09
CA MET A 10 2.34 -1.86 -12.33
C MET A 10 3.12 -2.71 -11.33
N GLY A 11 2.59 -3.89 -11.04
CA GLY A 11 3.18 -4.93 -10.20
C GLY A 11 2.93 -6.29 -10.80
N TYR A 12 3.28 -7.33 -10.04
CA TYR A 12 3.18 -8.72 -10.51
C TYR A 12 3.90 -8.89 -11.86
N ASP A 13 5.18 -8.53 -11.94
CA ASP A 13 5.98 -8.56 -13.19
C ASP A 13 5.35 -7.71 -14.32
N GLY A 14 4.87 -6.51 -13.97
CA GLY A 14 4.34 -5.54 -14.94
C GLY A 14 2.97 -5.87 -15.52
N ARG A 15 2.30 -6.94 -15.06
CA ARG A 15 1.03 -7.39 -15.62
C ARG A 15 -0.17 -6.63 -15.07
N ILE A 16 -0.10 -6.17 -13.83
CA ILE A 16 -1.30 -5.74 -13.09
C ILE A 16 -1.08 -4.40 -12.43
N LYS A 17 -2.10 -3.55 -12.52
CA LYS A 17 -2.11 -2.20 -11.98
C LYS A 17 -2.13 -2.26 -10.45
N LEU A 18 -1.13 -1.69 -9.79
CA LEU A 18 -1.09 -1.54 -8.33
C LEU A 18 -1.61 -0.19 -7.87
N ALA A 19 -1.37 0.86 -8.67
CA ALA A 19 -1.86 2.19 -8.34
C ALA A 19 -2.08 3.05 -9.57
N GLU A 20 -2.99 4.00 -9.45
CA GLU A 20 -3.18 5.07 -10.42
C GLU A 20 -3.35 6.40 -9.71
N ALA A 21 -2.79 7.45 -10.31
CA ALA A 21 -2.89 8.80 -9.78
C ALA A 21 -3.22 9.81 -10.87
N SER A 22 -4.02 10.80 -10.51
CA SER A 22 -4.24 12.02 -11.28
C SER A 22 -3.44 13.18 -10.68
N ASN A 23 -3.04 14.12 -11.54
CA ASN A 23 -2.19 15.25 -11.18
C ASN A 23 -0.80 14.84 -10.62
N ALA A 24 -0.24 13.76 -11.18
CA ALA A 24 1.09 13.25 -10.83
C ALA A 24 1.79 12.66 -12.04
N GLU A 25 3.11 12.85 -12.13
CA GLU A 25 3.95 12.14 -13.09
C GLU A 25 4.35 10.74 -12.57
N TYR A 26 4.78 9.85 -13.48
CA TYR A 26 5.15 8.47 -13.13
C TYR A 26 6.21 8.38 -12.02
N ASN A 27 7.20 9.27 -12.06
CA ASN A 27 8.30 9.32 -11.09
C ASN A 27 7.92 9.99 -9.76
N GLU A 28 6.69 10.48 -9.63
CA GLU A 28 6.18 11.16 -8.43
C GLU A 28 5.29 10.27 -7.56
N ILE A 29 4.97 9.06 -8.01
CA ILE A 29 4.12 8.13 -7.27
C ILE A 29 4.85 6.82 -6.97
N ALA A 30 4.52 6.20 -5.84
CA ALA A 30 4.95 4.85 -5.51
C ALA A 30 3.91 4.20 -4.59
N PHE A 31 3.71 2.89 -4.73
CA PHE A 31 2.85 2.11 -3.84
C PHE A 31 3.34 0.67 -3.76
N SER A 32 3.24 0.07 -2.58
CA SER A 32 3.44 -1.35 -2.37
C SER A 32 2.71 -1.82 -1.11
N SER A 33 1.90 -2.86 -1.24
CA SER A 33 1.29 -3.63 -0.14
C SER A 33 2.05 -4.92 0.18
N ALA A 34 3.30 -5.07 -0.29
CA ALA A 34 4.15 -6.25 -0.14
C ALA A 34 3.67 -7.57 -0.80
N GLU A 35 2.44 -7.61 -1.34
CA GLU A 35 1.85 -8.83 -1.90
C GLU A 35 2.61 -9.39 -3.11
N ASP A 36 3.12 -8.50 -3.96
CA ASP A 36 3.60 -8.85 -5.29
C ASP A 36 5.11 -9.12 -5.36
N LYS A 37 5.76 -9.34 -4.22
CA LYS A 37 7.19 -9.65 -4.18
C LYS A 37 7.49 -10.94 -4.95
N ILE A 38 8.39 -10.81 -5.93
CA ILE A 38 9.02 -11.94 -6.62
C ILE A 38 10.32 -12.30 -5.88
N PRO A 39 10.52 -13.54 -5.40
CA PRO A 39 11.65 -13.92 -4.54
C PRO A 39 13.03 -13.47 -5.04
N SER A 40 13.29 -13.55 -6.33
CA SER A 40 14.57 -13.22 -6.97
C SER A 40 14.83 -11.71 -7.22
N ILE A 41 13.87 -10.83 -6.95
CA ILE A 41 13.96 -9.39 -7.27
C ILE A 41 14.06 -8.57 -5.98
N ALA A 42 14.94 -7.57 -5.91
CA ALA A 42 15.12 -6.73 -4.71
C ALA A 42 14.02 -5.68 -4.47
N TYR A 43 12.95 -5.72 -5.27
CA TYR A 43 11.87 -4.75 -5.33
C TYR A 43 10.52 -5.46 -5.27
N PHE A 44 9.55 -4.78 -4.66
CA PHE A 44 8.13 -4.97 -4.92
C PHE A 44 7.77 -4.35 -6.28
N GLY A 45 6.53 -4.54 -6.72
CA GLY A 45 5.98 -3.69 -7.78
C GLY A 45 5.91 -2.24 -7.36
N GLY A 46 5.57 -1.38 -8.32
CA GLY A 46 5.54 0.07 -8.09
C GLY A 46 6.91 0.70 -7.82
N GLU A 47 8.00 -0.01 -8.15
CA GLU A 47 9.40 0.42 -7.99
C GLU A 47 9.82 0.69 -6.54
N VAL A 48 9.21 -0.04 -5.61
CA VAL A 48 9.48 0.09 -4.18
C VAL A 48 10.46 -1.01 -3.74
N GLY A 49 11.63 -0.62 -3.24
CA GLY A 49 12.64 -1.56 -2.74
C GLY A 49 12.25 -2.19 -1.40
N VAL A 50 12.59 -3.47 -1.21
CA VAL A 50 12.32 -4.18 0.06
C VAL A 50 13.22 -3.72 1.20
N GLY A 51 14.43 -3.26 0.90
CA GLY A 51 15.40 -2.89 1.92
C GLY A 51 15.83 -4.08 2.78
N THR A 52 15.89 -3.89 4.09
CA THR A 52 16.34 -4.88 5.09
C THR A 52 15.18 -5.49 5.89
N GLY A 53 13.93 -5.26 5.45
CA GLY A 53 12.75 -5.87 6.04
C GLY A 53 12.56 -7.32 5.61
N THR A 54 11.86 -8.09 6.44
CA THR A 54 11.46 -9.46 6.15
C THR A 54 9.97 -9.49 5.86
N ILE A 55 9.58 -10.09 4.74
CA ILE A 55 8.16 -10.28 4.42
C ILE A 55 7.61 -11.38 5.30
N VAL A 56 6.46 -11.12 5.91
CA VAL A 56 5.73 -12.05 6.78
C VAL A 56 4.30 -12.18 6.28
N SER A 57 3.65 -13.31 6.55
CA SER A 57 2.32 -13.63 6.04
C SER A 57 1.38 -14.18 7.11
N LYS A 58 0.06 -14.01 6.90
CA LYS A 58 -0.99 -14.69 7.69
C LYS A 58 -0.94 -16.21 7.54
N ARG A 59 -0.28 -16.73 6.49
CA ARG A 59 -0.15 -18.16 6.17
C ARG A 59 1.19 -18.77 6.57
N ASP A 60 2.10 -17.98 7.11
CA ASP A 60 3.36 -18.51 7.64
C ASP A 60 3.09 -19.47 8.83
N PRO A 61 4.00 -20.42 9.12
CA PRO A 61 3.86 -21.31 10.29
C PRO A 61 3.71 -20.55 11.62
N THR A 62 4.25 -19.33 11.69
CA THR A 62 3.96 -18.36 12.76
C THR A 62 3.26 -17.16 12.12
N PRO A 63 1.92 -17.16 12.05
CA PRO A 63 1.17 -16.12 11.36
C PRO A 63 1.47 -14.72 11.90
N ALA A 64 1.70 -13.78 10.98
CA ALA A 64 1.79 -12.37 11.30
C ALA A 64 0.47 -11.64 11.02
N GLU A 65 0.20 -10.59 11.78
CA GLU A 65 -0.88 -9.66 11.46
C GLU A 65 -0.49 -8.86 10.21
N THR A 66 -1.44 -8.61 9.31
CA THR A 66 -1.28 -7.72 8.15
C THR A 66 -2.43 -6.73 8.10
N HIS A 67 -2.19 -5.55 7.54
CA HIS A 67 -3.19 -4.49 7.49
C HIS A 67 -4.21 -4.78 6.40
N THR A 68 -3.73 -5.02 5.18
CA THR A 68 -4.51 -5.54 4.07
C THR A 68 -3.88 -6.84 3.56
N GLY A 69 -4.59 -7.51 2.64
CA GLY A 69 -4.13 -8.74 2.00
C GLY A 69 -3.62 -9.83 2.96
N ASP A 70 -2.56 -10.50 2.57
CA ASP A 70 -1.94 -11.63 3.25
C ASP A 70 -0.53 -11.35 3.74
N ARG A 71 0.18 -10.35 3.19
CA ARG A 71 1.58 -10.07 3.48
C ARG A 71 1.79 -8.68 4.08
N ALA A 72 2.77 -8.58 4.96
CA ALA A 72 3.29 -7.32 5.48
C ALA A 72 4.82 -7.40 5.57
N VAL A 73 5.48 -6.31 5.97
CA VAL A 73 6.93 -6.31 6.21
C VAL A 73 7.23 -6.11 7.69
N SER A 74 7.98 -7.06 8.26
CA SER A 74 8.59 -6.93 9.58
C SER A 74 9.93 -6.21 9.50
N LEU A 75 10.14 -5.25 10.40
CA LEU A 75 11.38 -4.50 10.55
C LEU A 75 11.91 -4.64 11.97
N ASN A 76 13.19 -5.00 12.07
CA ASN A 76 13.96 -4.87 13.32
C ASN A 76 14.46 -3.44 13.51
N THR A 77 15.02 -3.15 14.69
CA THR A 77 15.57 -1.83 15.03
C THR A 77 16.59 -1.36 14.01
N ASN A 78 16.45 -0.11 13.54
CA ASN A 78 17.28 0.54 12.54
C ASN A 78 17.28 -0.09 11.14
N ASN A 79 16.39 -1.05 10.88
CA ASN A 79 16.15 -1.54 9.52
C ASN A 79 15.16 -0.63 8.78
N SER A 80 15.25 -0.66 7.46
CA SER A 80 14.39 0.11 6.54
C SER A 80 13.76 -0.79 5.49
N THR A 81 12.53 -0.47 5.08
CA THR A 81 11.80 -1.12 3.99
C THR A 81 11.03 -0.08 3.19
N PHE A 82 10.31 -0.54 2.16
CA PHE A 82 9.51 0.25 1.26
C PHE A 82 10.26 1.46 0.71
N ILE A 83 11.48 1.22 0.22
CA ILE A 83 12.42 2.27 -0.19
C ILE A 83 12.13 2.67 -1.64
N TYR A 84 11.53 3.84 -1.83
CA TYR A 84 11.35 4.43 -3.16
C TYR A 84 12.47 5.43 -3.45
N LYS A 85 13.08 5.31 -4.63
CA LYS A 85 14.13 6.19 -5.12
C LYS A 85 13.73 6.79 -6.46
N SER A 86 13.90 8.09 -6.62
CA SER A 86 13.52 8.78 -7.85
C SER A 86 14.43 9.97 -8.13
N ASN A 87 14.72 10.20 -9.42
CA ASN A 87 15.37 11.42 -9.91
C ASN A 87 14.37 12.35 -10.61
N GLY A 88 13.07 12.01 -10.58
CA GLY A 88 12.01 12.76 -11.27
C GLY A 88 11.14 13.63 -10.34
N ILE A 89 11.54 13.79 -9.09
CA ILE A 89 10.84 14.63 -8.11
C ILE A 89 11.05 16.11 -8.45
N LYS A 90 9.97 16.91 -8.39
CA LYS A 90 9.99 18.34 -8.73
C LYS A 90 10.35 19.18 -7.52
N SER A 91 11.21 20.15 -7.73
CA SER A 91 11.57 21.19 -6.76
C SER A 91 10.38 22.11 -6.44
N GLY A 92 10.30 22.61 -5.22
CA GLY A 92 9.27 23.55 -4.77
C GLY A 92 7.86 22.95 -4.68
N LYS A 93 7.73 21.62 -4.75
CA LYS A 93 6.47 20.88 -4.68
C LYS A 93 6.34 20.12 -3.37
N ALA A 94 5.12 20.04 -2.85
CA ALA A 94 4.81 19.24 -1.67
C ALA A 94 4.39 17.83 -2.08
N TYR A 95 4.94 16.86 -1.36
CA TYR A 95 4.59 15.44 -1.47
C TYR A 95 4.08 14.94 -0.13
N ARG A 96 3.41 13.81 -0.16
CA ARG A 96 3.02 13.06 1.03
C ARG A 96 3.41 11.60 0.88
N ALA A 97 3.94 11.07 1.96
CA ALA A 97 4.19 9.65 2.14
C ALA A 97 3.29 9.13 3.25
N SER A 98 2.82 7.90 3.13
CA SER A 98 2.01 7.25 4.16
C SER A 98 2.25 5.75 4.20
N VAL A 99 2.13 5.17 5.38
CA VAL A 99 2.27 3.73 5.62
C VAL A 99 1.41 3.33 6.81
N TRP A 100 0.88 2.13 6.79
CA TRP A 100 0.24 1.52 7.95
C TRP A 100 1.27 0.80 8.81
N THR A 101 1.20 0.97 10.13
CA THR A 101 2.15 0.37 11.07
C THR A 101 1.45 -0.09 12.34
N ASN A 102 1.88 -1.20 12.94
CA ASN A 102 1.33 -1.66 14.22
C ASN A 102 2.03 -1.05 15.46
N SER A 103 3.01 -0.16 15.25
CA SER A 103 3.88 0.34 16.31
C SER A 103 4.15 1.85 16.22
N LEU A 104 4.30 2.48 17.39
CA LEU A 104 4.70 3.88 17.55
C LEU A 104 6.19 4.13 17.25
N ASN A 105 6.98 3.06 17.08
CA ASN A 105 8.41 3.14 16.78
C ASN A 105 8.72 3.19 15.28
N THR A 106 7.70 3.19 14.43
CA THR A 106 7.87 3.34 12.98
C THR A 106 8.03 4.81 12.61
N ARG A 107 8.90 5.09 11.63
CA ARG A 107 9.09 6.40 11.03
C ARG A 107 9.07 6.28 9.51
N ILE A 108 8.45 7.26 8.85
CA ILE A 108 8.81 7.54 7.46
C ILE A 108 10.09 8.36 7.51
N TYR A 109 11.01 8.08 6.60
CA TYR A 109 12.20 8.87 6.41
C TYR A 109 12.29 9.36 4.96
N HIS A 110 12.98 10.47 4.74
CA HIS A 110 13.38 10.86 3.40
C HIS A 110 14.78 11.48 3.36
N ARG A 111 15.37 11.47 2.16
CA ARG A 111 16.64 12.14 1.82
C ARG A 111 16.48 12.85 0.49
N ILE A 112 16.99 14.07 0.41
CA ILE A 112 17.01 14.88 -0.82
C ILE A 112 18.48 15.15 -1.16
N ASN A 113 18.87 14.89 -2.41
CA ASN A 113 20.21 15.14 -2.93
C ASN A 113 21.32 14.46 -2.10
N GLY A 114 21.06 13.24 -1.60
CA GLY A 114 21.99 12.50 -0.74
C GLY A 114 22.24 13.14 0.63
N GLY A 115 21.43 14.13 1.04
CA GLY A 115 21.53 14.79 2.33
C GLY A 115 21.18 13.90 3.52
N ALA A 116 21.22 14.51 4.71
CA ALA A 116 20.88 13.83 5.95
C ALA A 116 19.44 13.27 5.92
N GLU A 117 19.26 12.16 6.64
CA GLU A 117 17.95 11.56 6.82
C GLU A 117 17.05 12.46 7.66
N VAL A 118 15.85 12.73 7.17
CA VAL A 118 14.80 13.46 7.88
C VAL A 118 13.67 12.49 8.23
N LEU A 119 13.37 12.37 9.53
CA LEU A 119 12.34 11.47 10.04
C LEU A 119 11.00 12.19 10.24
N SER A 120 9.91 11.45 10.04
CA SER A 120 8.58 11.85 10.47
C SER A 120 8.48 11.96 12.01
N SER A 121 7.38 12.53 12.49
CA SER A 121 6.94 12.30 13.87
C SER A 121 6.50 10.84 14.07
N ALA A 122 6.32 10.43 15.33
CA ALA A 122 5.70 9.15 15.64
C ALA A 122 4.23 9.10 15.16
N PRO A 123 3.69 7.90 14.85
CA PRO A 123 2.26 7.73 14.64
C PRO A 123 1.47 8.21 15.86
N THR A 124 0.23 8.64 15.63
CA THR A 124 -0.65 9.13 16.69
C THR A 124 -1.89 8.24 16.83
N THR A 125 -2.45 8.18 18.02
CA THR A 125 -3.69 7.42 18.28
C THR A 125 -4.92 8.00 17.58
N ALA A 126 -4.85 9.24 17.09
CA ALA A 126 -5.92 9.87 16.32
C ALA A 126 -6.10 9.23 14.93
N MET A 127 -5.06 8.60 14.39
CA MET A 127 -5.04 7.94 13.09
C MET A 127 -4.88 6.43 13.27
N ARG A 128 -5.67 5.84 14.19
CA ARG A 128 -5.60 4.41 14.54
C ARG A 128 -6.88 3.69 14.13
N VAL A 129 -6.73 2.49 13.59
CA VAL A 129 -7.79 1.53 13.32
C VAL A 129 -7.34 0.16 13.84
N GLY A 130 -8.04 -0.39 14.84
CA GLY A 130 -7.65 -1.64 15.47
C GLY A 130 -6.24 -1.55 16.07
N ASN A 131 -5.31 -2.39 15.64
CA ASN A 131 -3.91 -2.34 16.07
C ASN A 131 -3.00 -1.52 15.14
N TRP A 132 -3.55 -1.01 14.04
CA TRP A 132 -2.78 -0.32 13.01
C TRP A 132 -2.94 1.18 13.13
N TYR A 133 -1.84 1.88 12.86
CA TYR A 133 -1.73 3.33 12.83
C TYR A 133 -1.40 3.75 11.41
N LEU A 134 -2.15 4.70 10.87
CA LEU A 134 -1.82 5.36 9.63
C LEU A 134 -0.79 6.47 9.92
N LEU A 135 0.47 6.21 9.59
CA LEU A 135 1.53 7.19 9.66
C LEU A 135 1.57 7.97 8.34
N HIS A 136 1.58 9.30 8.41
CA HIS A 136 1.75 10.17 7.26
C HIS A 136 2.85 11.21 7.49
N GLN A 137 3.51 11.61 6.41
CA GLN A 137 4.50 12.68 6.42
C GLN A 137 4.33 13.55 5.17
N THR A 138 4.19 14.86 5.38
CA THR A 138 4.34 15.85 4.31
C THR A 138 5.82 16.15 4.11
N ILE A 139 6.26 16.12 2.85
CA ILE A 139 7.64 16.37 2.43
C ILE A 139 7.60 17.59 1.51
N ASN A 140 8.12 18.72 2.00
CA ASN A 140 8.26 19.94 1.22
C ASN A 140 9.62 19.93 0.55
N THR A 141 9.64 19.82 -0.77
CA THR A 141 10.91 19.88 -1.50
C THR A 141 11.44 21.31 -1.60
N PRO A 142 12.77 21.50 -1.58
CA PRO A 142 13.36 22.82 -1.73
C PRO A 142 13.10 23.38 -3.14
N ALA A 143 13.22 24.70 -3.29
CA ALA A 143 13.16 25.35 -4.61
C ALA A 143 14.38 25.05 -5.50
N THR A 144 15.43 24.47 -4.94
CA THR A 144 16.63 24.03 -5.67
C THR A 144 16.40 22.72 -6.40
N ALA A 145 17.19 22.47 -7.45
CA ALA A 145 17.09 21.25 -8.24
C ALA A 145 17.26 19.99 -7.36
N ILE A 146 16.40 19.00 -7.62
CA ILE A 146 16.47 17.67 -6.99
C ILE A 146 17.11 16.72 -7.99
N THR A 147 18.29 16.22 -7.66
CA THR A 147 19.05 15.26 -8.46
C THR A 147 18.88 13.83 -7.96
N SER A 148 18.50 13.66 -6.70
CA SER A 148 18.11 12.38 -6.12
C SER A 148 17.11 12.57 -4.99
N PHE A 149 16.18 11.64 -4.89
CA PHE A 149 15.21 11.56 -3.82
C PHE A 149 15.10 10.13 -3.33
N GLU A 150 15.03 9.96 -2.02
CA GLU A 150 14.74 8.69 -1.38
C GLU A 150 13.68 8.91 -0.31
N VAL A 151 12.69 8.03 -0.24
CA VAL A 151 11.71 7.96 0.85
C VAL A 151 11.52 6.50 1.21
N GLY A 152 11.35 6.20 2.49
CA GLY A 152 11.10 4.85 2.94
C GLY A 152 10.60 4.81 4.37
N VAL A 153 10.51 3.60 4.90
CA VAL A 153 9.97 3.33 6.23
C VAL A 153 11.04 2.67 7.06
N LYS A 154 11.19 3.07 8.32
CA LYS A 154 12.17 2.50 9.25
C LYS A 154 11.60 2.26 10.63
N SER A 155 12.18 1.30 11.35
CA SER A 155 11.99 1.15 12.79
C SER A 155 13.10 1.90 13.52
N ILE A 156 12.74 2.75 14.50
CA ILE A 156 13.72 3.38 15.39
C ILE A 156 14.00 2.54 16.64
N SER A 157 13.14 1.56 16.96
CA SER A 157 13.28 0.69 18.13
C SER A 157 12.29 -0.48 18.07
N GLY A 158 12.72 -1.65 18.55
CA GLY A 158 11.92 -2.87 18.56
C GLY A 158 11.63 -3.44 17.18
N SER A 159 10.86 -4.53 17.17
CA SER A 159 10.28 -5.11 15.95
C SER A 159 8.94 -4.44 15.68
N VAL A 160 8.70 -4.08 14.42
CA VAL A 160 7.46 -3.45 13.95
C VAL A 160 6.96 -4.16 12.70
N LEU A 161 5.65 -4.13 12.49
CA LEU A 161 5.04 -4.52 11.22
C LEU A 161 4.59 -3.26 10.49
N VAL A 162 4.89 -3.20 9.20
CA VAL A 162 4.50 -2.11 8.32
C VAL A 162 3.90 -2.69 7.04
N ASP A 163 2.92 -1.98 6.51
CA ASP A 163 2.14 -2.43 5.37
C ASP A 163 1.62 -1.22 4.59
N ASP A 164 1.19 -1.45 3.34
CA ASP A 164 0.58 -0.46 2.46
C ASP A 164 1.39 0.84 2.42
N PHE A 165 2.61 0.83 1.86
CA PHE A 165 3.38 2.05 1.68
C PHE A 165 2.88 2.82 0.45
N ARG A 166 2.78 4.15 0.57
CA ARG A 166 2.39 5.05 -0.50
C ARG A 166 3.22 6.33 -0.49
N PHE A 167 3.53 6.82 -1.68
CA PHE A 167 4.11 8.15 -1.93
C PHE A 167 3.43 8.81 -3.13
N GLN A 168 3.11 10.11 -3.02
CA GLN A 168 2.48 10.89 -4.10
C GLN A 168 2.64 12.40 -3.88
N PRO A 169 2.40 13.26 -4.89
CA PRO A 169 2.17 14.68 -4.66
C PRO A 169 1.01 14.94 -3.70
N SER A 170 1.11 15.97 -2.88
CA SER A 170 0.05 16.34 -1.93
C SER A 170 -1.24 16.81 -2.62
N GLN A 171 -1.15 17.26 -3.86
CA GLN A 171 -2.28 17.71 -4.69
C GLN A 171 -2.75 16.64 -5.69
N ALA A 172 -2.18 15.43 -5.64
CA ALA A 172 -2.61 14.31 -6.46
C ALA A 172 -3.76 13.54 -5.79
N SER A 173 -4.62 12.93 -6.60
CA SER A 173 -5.55 11.90 -6.14
C SER A 173 -5.01 10.53 -6.55
N MET A 174 -4.89 9.58 -5.64
CA MET A 174 -4.34 8.25 -5.92
C MET A 174 -5.24 7.15 -5.36
N VAL A 175 -5.44 6.11 -6.16
CA VAL A 175 -6.13 4.87 -5.77
C VAL A 175 -5.12 3.73 -5.87
N CYS A 176 -5.10 2.87 -4.86
CA CYS A 176 -4.20 1.71 -4.81
C CYS A 176 -4.99 0.41 -4.67
N TYR A 177 -4.44 -0.68 -5.20
CA TYR A 177 -5.09 -1.97 -5.30
C TYR A 177 -4.24 -3.04 -4.62
N VAL A 178 -4.88 -3.82 -3.75
CA VAL A 178 -4.29 -4.97 -3.09
C VAL A 178 -5.04 -6.21 -3.55
N TYR A 179 -4.28 -7.14 -4.10
CA TYR A 179 -4.77 -8.37 -4.68
C TYR A 179 -4.41 -9.54 -3.77
N ASP A 180 -5.20 -10.61 -3.83
CA ASP A 180 -4.82 -11.86 -3.18
C ASP A 180 -3.58 -12.42 -3.89
N PRO A 181 -2.44 -12.59 -3.20
CA PRO A 181 -1.23 -13.13 -3.80
C PRO A 181 -1.40 -14.58 -4.31
N LEU A 182 -2.41 -15.33 -3.84
CA LEU A 182 -2.67 -16.70 -4.31
C LEU A 182 -3.19 -16.74 -5.75
N ASP A 183 -3.91 -15.72 -6.19
CA ASP A 183 -4.36 -15.64 -7.58
C ASP A 183 -3.15 -15.72 -8.52
N PHE A 184 -2.00 -15.19 -8.08
CA PHE A 184 -0.76 -15.25 -8.85
C PHE A 184 0.00 -16.58 -8.68
N GLU A 185 0.01 -17.15 -7.48
CA GLU A 185 0.65 -18.46 -7.22
C GLU A 185 -0.05 -19.58 -8.00
N TYR A 186 -1.38 -19.59 -8.03
CA TYR A 186 -2.17 -20.61 -8.73
C TYR A 186 -2.32 -20.34 -10.23
N ALA A 187 -2.26 -19.08 -10.67
CA ALA A 187 -2.36 -18.71 -12.08
C ALA A 187 -1.18 -17.82 -12.51
N PRO A 188 0.06 -18.35 -12.58
CA PRO A 188 1.27 -17.57 -12.85
C PRO A 188 1.32 -16.95 -14.24
N ALA A 189 0.44 -17.36 -15.17
CA ALA A 189 0.30 -16.79 -16.50
C ALA A 189 -0.88 -15.79 -16.62
N ALA A 190 -1.63 -15.54 -15.54
CA ALA A 190 -2.77 -14.65 -15.57
C ALA A 190 -2.32 -13.21 -15.89
N THR A 191 -2.90 -12.63 -16.95
CA THR A 191 -2.77 -11.21 -17.30
C THR A 191 -3.93 -10.35 -16.77
N THR A 192 -4.87 -10.99 -16.08
CA THR A 192 -6.03 -10.37 -15.44
C THR A 192 -6.29 -11.13 -14.15
N PHE A 193 -6.26 -10.47 -12.99
CA PHE A 193 -6.84 -11.05 -11.79
C PHE A 193 -8.35 -10.92 -11.84
N THR A 194 -9.03 -11.92 -11.31
CA THR A 194 -10.48 -11.87 -11.21
C THR A 194 -10.95 -10.89 -10.15
N ARG A 195 -10.15 -10.63 -9.09
CA ARG A 195 -10.63 -9.92 -7.88
C ARG A 195 -9.49 -9.14 -7.18
N TYR A 196 -9.73 -7.87 -6.87
CA TYR A 196 -9.00 -7.16 -5.82
C TYR A 196 -9.69 -7.45 -4.48
N GLU A 197 -8.93 -7.65 -3.41
CA GLU A 197 -9.51 -7.79 -2.08
C GLU A 197 -9.73 -6.41 -1.45
N TYR A 198 -8.77 -5.50 -1.65
CA TYR A 198 -8.83 -4.15 -1.11
C TYR A 198 -8.54 -3.09 -2.16
N VAL A 199 -9.27 -1.98 -2.07
CA VAL A 199 -8.99 -0.74 -2.80
C VAL A 199 -8.76 0.36 -1.79
N LEU A 200 -7.56 0.92 -1.74
CA LEU A 200 -7.23 2.03 -0.86
C LEU A 200 -7.49 3.35 -1.58
N ASP A 201 -8.34 4.17 -0.98
CA ASP A 201 -8.72 5.48 -1.50
C ASP A 201 -7.59 6.51 -1.36
N ASN A 202 -7.87 7.77 -1.68
CA ASN A 202 -6.90 8.85 -1.59
C ASN A 202 -6.48 9.21 -0.15
N ASP A 203 -7.27 8.85 0.84
CA ASP A 203 -6.96 9.05 2.26
C ASP A 203 -6.29 7.83 2.88
N HIS A 204 -5.94 6.86 2.04
CA HIS A 204 -5.24 5.63 2.39
C HIS A 204 -6.05 4.67 3.25
N LEU A 205 -7.38 4.77 3.18
CA LEU A 205 -8.31 3.87 3.83
C LEU A 205 -8.83 2.85 2.82
N PHE A 206 -9.00 1.60 3.25
CA PHE A 206 -9.46 0.58 2.33
C PHE A 206 -10.99 0.47 2.21
N THR A 207 -11.44 0.08 1.03
CA THR A 207 -12.70 -0.64 0.81
C THR A 207 -12.36 -2.11 0.52
N ARG A 208 -12.89 -3.02 1.34
CA ARG A 208 -12.74 -4.47 1.16
C ARG A 208 -13.94 -5.04 0.41
N SER A 209 -13.66 -5.87 -0.58
CA SER A 209 -14.66 -6.61 -1.37
C SER A 209 -14.48 -8.11 -1.14
N GLU A 210 -15.54 -8.78 -0.68
CA GLU A 210 -15.55 -10.24 -0.52
C GLU A 210 -16.47 -10.88 -1.56
N TYR A 211 -16.01 -11.97 -2.15
CA TYR A 211 -16.68 -12.67 -3.22
C TYR A 211 -16.96 -14.11 -2.82
N ASN A 212 -18.05 -14.69 -3.29
CA ASN A 212 -18.30 -16.12 -3.10
C ASN A 212 -17.49 -16.97 -4.11
N GLU A 213 -17.62 -18.30 -3.98
CA GLU A 213 -16.98 -19.28 -4.88
C GLU A 213 -17.31 -19.07 -6.37
N ARG A 214 -18.47 -18.46 -6.66
CA ARG A 214 -18.93 -18.16 -8.03
C ARG A 214 -18.42 -16.80 -8.55
N GLY A 215 -17.67 -16.05 -7.74
CA GLY A 215 -17.15 -14.73 -8.09
C GLY A 215 -18.13 -13.58 -8.02
N MET A 216 -19.28 -13.77 -7.38
CA MET A 216 -20.20 -12.68 -7.12
C MET A 216 -19.80 -11.95 -5.84
N LEU A 217 -19.83 -10.61 -5.88
CA LEU A 217 -19.63 -9.77 -4.70
C LEU A 217 -20.73 -10.04 -3.67
N VAL A 218 -20.35 -10.49 -2.47
CA VAL A 218 -21.28 -10.80 -1.38
C VAL A 218 -21.17 -9.82 -0.22
N ARG A 219 -20.03 -9.14 -0.06
CA ARG A 219 -19.86 -8.18 1.03
C ARG A 219 -18.93 -7.05 0.64
N THR A 220 -19.27 -5.85 1.06
CA THR A 220 -18.42 -4.66 0.96
C THR A 220 -18.31 -4.00 2.33
N ALA A 221 -17.09 -3.72 2.75
CA ALA A 221 -16.81 -3.06 4.01
C ALA A 221 -15.77 -1.97 3.81
N ILE A 222 -15.82 -0.92 4.63
CA ILE A 222 -14.85 0.18 4.60
C ILE A 222 -14.10 0.27 5.90
N GLU A 223 -12.84 0.63 5.82
CA GLU A 223 -12.06 1.03 6.96
C GLU A 223 -12.53 2.38 7.50
N SER A 224 -12.52 2.55 8.83
CA SER A 224 -12.92 3.81 9.44
C SER A 224 -12.15 4.14 10.70
N ILE A 225 -11.39 5.24 10.63
CA ILE A 225 -10.75 5.88 11.79
C ILE A 225 -11.81 6.31 12.81
N LYS A 226 -12.93 6.87 12.36
CA LYS A 226 -14.02 7.35 13.24
C LYS A 226 -14.59 6.25 14.14
N TYR A 227 -14.72 5.03 13.60
CA TYR A 227 -15.26 3.89 14.33
C TYR A 227 -14.17 2.96 14.87
N ASN A 228 -12.89 3.31 14.68
CA ASN A 228 -11.73 2.49 15.03
C ASN A 228 -11.88 1.02 14.60
N GLY A 229 -12.31 0.81 13.35
CA GLY A 229 -12.53 -0.53 12.82
C GLY A 229 -13.08 -0.55 11.40
N VAL A 230 -13.54 -1.73 11.00
CA VAL A 230 -14.10 -1.99 9.67
C VAL A 230 -15.63 -1.95 9.74
N LYS A 231 -16.24 -1.06 8.97
CA LYS A 231 -17.70 -0.90 8.90
C LYS A 231 -18.25 -1.65 7.69
N LEU A 232 -19.21 -2.54 7.93
CA LEU A 232 -20.00 -3.17 6.88
C LEU A 232 -20.84 -2.12 6.14
N VAL A 233 -20.74 -2.06 4.82
CA VAL A 233 -21.55 -1.18 3.96
C VAL A 233 -22.71 -1.95 3.34
N SER A 234 -22.42 -3.14 2.79
CA SER A 234 -23.41 -3.98 2.13
C SER A 234 -23.07 -5.46 2.31
N GLU A 235 -24.10 -6.28 2.49
CA GLU A 235 -24.01 -7.74 2.47
C GLU A 235 -25.18 -8.29 1.64
N ASN A 236 -24.87 -9.14 0.67
CA ASN A 236 -25.85 -9.83 -0.17
C ASN A 236 -25.77 -11.33 0.08
N LYS A 237 -26.71 -11.86 0.86
CA LYS A 237 -26.88 -13.31 1.04
C LYS A 237 -27.67 -13.86 -0.13
N ASN A 238 -26.96 -14.30 -1.17
CA ASN A 238 -27.60 -14.94 -2.32
C ASN A 238 -28.12 -16.34 -1.91
N TYR A 239 -29.34 -16.41 -1.39
CA TYR A 239 -30.09 -17.64 -1.20
C TYR A 239 -30.73 -18.08 -2.52
N TYR A 240 -29.97 -18.75 -3.38
CA TYR A 240 -30.62 -19.48 -4.47
C TYR A 240 -31.25 -20.76 -3.88
N LYS A 241 -32.56 -20.74 -3.62
CA LYS A 241 -33.31 -21.99 -3.57
C LYS A 241 -33.25 -22.56 -4.98
N ARG A 242 -32.62 -23.73 -5.17
CA ARG A 242 -32.91 -24.56 -6.35
C ARG A 242 -34.42 -24.80 -6.32
N PHE A 243 -35.17 -24.12 -7.17
CA PHE A 243 -36.48 -24.64 -7.54
C PHE A 243 -36.17 -25.94 -8.27
N TYR A 244 -36.29 -27.07 -7.57
CA TYR A 244 -36.60 -28.31 -8.26
C TYR A 244 -37.93 -28.04 -8.94
N THR A 245 -37.91 -27.79 -10.25
CA THR A 245 -39.08 -28.11 -11.06
C THR A 245 -39.26 -29.61 -10.87
N ASN A 246 -40.23 -29.98 -10.03
CA ASN A 246 -40.68 -31.36 -9.90
C ASN A 246 -41.17 -31.84 -11.29
N PRO A 247 -40.98 -33.14 -11.59
CA PRO A 247 -40.84 -33.72 -12.93
C PRO A 247 -42.03 -33.53 -13.87
#